data_AF-A0A3D4INL9-F1
#
_entry.id   AF-A0A3D4INL9-F1
#
_cell.length_a   1.000
_cell.length_b   1.000
_cell.length_c   1.000
_cell.angle_alpha   90.00
_cell.angle_beta   90.00
_cell.angle_gamma   90.00
#
_symmetry.space_group_name_H-M   'P 1'
#
loop_
_entity.id
_entity.type
_entity.pdbx_description
1 polymer ?
#
loop_
_entity_poly.entity_id
_entity_poly.type
_entity_poly.pdbx_seq_one_letter_code
_entity_poly.pdbx_strand_id
1 'polypeptide(L)'
;FHENSDSPKEHKQRGVCWVGGRQIVTENQFIPLLKNNIDWISQTPFAWQSSPSDPVITMNTHSNHAWWGESDEGISETTKLARKSNIRTLLKPHLWIRNSWPGEVKMIDDKSWEEWFANYRKFIVHYAQLAETNHIEIFCIGTELSIASSHEQQWRILIQEIRKVYSGKLTYAANFNQEYQNIKFWDALDYIGIQAYFSLAKINNPTTEELISSWSSHLESV
;
A
#
# COMPACT_ATOMS: atom_id res chain seq x y z
N PHE A 1 31.17 -4.44 8.82
CA PHE A 1 30.05 -5.40 8.76
C PHE A 1 30.49 -6.69 9.42
N HIS A 2 30.29 -6.80 10.74
CA HIS A 2 30.38 -8.08 11.43
C HIS A 2 28.95 -8.61 11.57
N GLU A 3 28.62 -9.64 10.79
CA GLU A 3 27.44 -10.46 10.99
C GLU A 3 27.69 -11.32 12.23
N ASN A 4 26.87 -11.15 13.28
CA ASN A 4 26.62 -12.20 14.25
C ASN A 4 25.36 -12.95 13.80
N SER A 5 25.52 -14.25 13.66
CA SER A 5 24.54 -15.25 13.21
C SER A 5 23.55 -15.62 14.32
N ASP A 6 22.32 -15.94 13.90
CA ASP A 6 21.36 -16.94 14.47
C ASP A 6 19.88 -16.51 14.53
N SER A 7 19.47 -15.49 13.77
CA SER A 7 18.08 -15.43 13.29
C SER A 7 17.95 -16.24 11.99
N PRO A 8 16.86 -17.00 11.75
CA PRO A 8 16.57 -17.48 10.40
C PRO A 8 16.64 -16.27 9.49
N LYS A 9 17.46 -16.30 8.43
CA LYS A 9 17.56 -15.20 7.47
C LYS A 9 16.17 -14.95 6.90
N GLU A 10 15.47 -13.99 7.49
CA GLU A 10 14.13 -13.62 7.09
C GLU A 10 14.25 -13.16 5.64
N HIS A 11 13.51 -13.83 4.74
CA HIS A 11 13.64 -13.60 3.32
C HIS A 11 13.14 -12.18 3.00
N LYS A 12 14.07 -11.23 2.88
CA LYS A 12 13.76 -9.82 2.54
C LYS A 12 12.97 -9.75 1.23
N GLN A 13 11.90 -8.97 1.23
CA GLN A 13 11.07 -8.73 0.06
C GLN A 13 11.79 -7.72 -0.85
N ARG A 14 12.16 -8.12 -2.07
CA ARG A 14 12.79 -7.24 -3.07
C ARG A 14 11.68 -6.78 -4.02
N GLY A 15 11.00 -5.71 -3.61
CA GLY A 15 9.82 -5.20 -4.28
C GLY A 15 10.08 -4.00 -5.17
N VAL A 16 9.23 -3.85 -6.19
CA VAL A 16 9.08 -2.60 -6.96
C VAL A 16 7.61 -2.20 -7.05
N CYS A 17 7.36 -0.89 -7.23
CA CYS A 17 6.03 -0.41 -7.58
C CYS A 17 5.70 -0.75 -9.04
N TRP A 18 4.59 -1.44 -9.26
CA TRP A 18 4.05 -1.74 -10.57
C TRP A 18 2.88 -0.81 -10.88
N VAL A 19 3.14 0.17 -11.73
CA VAL A 19 2.13 1.13 -12.18
C VAL A 19 1.28 0.49 -13.28
N GLY A 20 -0.05 0.50 -13.11
CA GLY A 20 -0.98 -0.01 -14.10
C GLY A 20 -0.85 0.74 -15.43
N GLY A 21 -0.65 0.01 -16.52
CA GLY A 21 -0.56 0.61 -17.86
C GLY A 21 -1.88 0.57 -18.62
N ARG A 22 -1.97 1.30 -19.74
CA ARG A 22 -3.10 1.19 -20.68
C ARG A 22 -3.07 -0.11 -21.51
N GLN A 23 -1.90 -0.72 -21.64
CA GLN A 23 -1.70 -1.91 -22.46
C GLN A 23 -1.81 -3.17 -21.60
N ILE A 24 -2.32 -4.24 -22.22
CA ILE A 24 -2.34 -5.57 -21.64
C ILE A 24 -0.91 -6.00 -21.31
N VAL A 25 -0.72 -6.49 -20.09
CA VAL A 25 0.58 -6.94 -19.62
C VAL A 25 0.99 -8.25 -20.29
N THR A 26 2.28 -8.38 -20.60
CA THR A 26 2.88 -9.59 -21.18
C THR A 26 4.08 -10.03 -20.35
N GLU A 27 4.48 -11.30 -20.51
CA GLU A 27 5.63 -11.90 -19.81
C GLU A 27 6.93 -11.10 -20.02
N ASN A 28 7.08 -10.43 -21.17
CA ASN A 28 8.25 -9.62 -21.49
C ASN A 28 8.51 -8.47 -20.50
N GLN A 29 7.46 -7.92 -19.88
CA GLN A 29 7.61 -6.84 -18.90
C GLN A 29 8.19 -7.31 -17.57
N PHE A 30 8.15 -8.61 -17.27
CA PHE A 30 8.76 -9.20 -16.07
C PHE A 30 10.26 -9.50 -16.24
N ILE A 31 10.77 -9.58 -17.48
CA ILE A 31 12.18 -9.90 -17.76
C ILE A 31 13.14 -8.92 -17.03
N PRO A 32 12.93 -7.59 -17.04
CA PRO A 32 13.79 -6.67 -16.30
C PRO A 32 13.74 -6.89 -14.78
N LEU A 33 12.58 -7.27 -14.23
CA LEU A 33 12.43 -7.56 -12.80
C LEU A 33 13.28 -8.75 -12.38
N LEU A 34 13.20 -9.84 -13.15
CA LEU A 34 13.98 -11.05 -12.91
C LEU A 34 15.49 -10.79 -12.99
N LYS A 35 15.94 -10.01 -13.99
CA LYS A 35 17.35 -9.61 -14.14
C LYS A 35 17.88 -8.80 -12.95
N ASN A 36 17.00 -8.10 -12.23
CA ASN A 36 17.35 -7.30 -11.05
C ASN A 36 17.01 -8.00 -9.72
N ASN A 37 16.74 -9.31 -9.76
CA ASN A 37 16.39 -10.12 -8.59
C ASN A 37 15.16 -9.59 -7.80
N ILE A 38 14.20 -8.99 -8.49
CA ILE A 38 12.93 -8.59 -7.90
C ILE A 38 12.04 -9.82 -7.77
N ASP A 39 11.46 -9.99 -6.58
CA ASP A 39 10.55 -11.11 -6.24
C ASP A 39 9.21 -10.63 -5.69
N TRP A 40 8.98 -9.32 -5.66
CA TRP A 40 7.68 -8.70 -5.35
C TRP A 40 7.34 -7.56 -6.30
N ILE A 41 6.04 -7.42 -6.59
CA ILE A 41 5.47 -6.20 -7.17
C ILE A 41 4.38 -5.65 -6.25
N SER A 42 4.25 -4.34 -6.18
CA SER A 42 3.06 -3.69 -5.60
C SER A 42 2.16 -3.12 -6.70
N GLN A 43 0.93 -3.58 -6.78
CA GLN A 43 -0.07 -3.06 -7.72
C GLN A 43 -0.94 -2.02 -7.03
N THR A 44 -1.13 -0.86 -7.66
CA THR A 44 -1.71 0.33 -7.03
C THR A 44 -2.91 0.85 -7.83
N PRO A 45 -4.11 0.26 -7.69
CA PRO A 45 -5.31 0.85 -8.26
C PRO A 45 -5.75 2.09 -7.47
N PHE A 46 -6.44 3.02 -8.14
CA PHE A 46 -6.89 4.27 -7.52
C PHE A 46 -8.41 4.37 -7.41
N ALA A 47 -8.87 4.78 -6.23
CA ALA A 47 -10.17 5.44 -6.06
C ALA A 47 -9.98 6.96 -6.05
N TRP A 48 -11.07 7.70 -6.24
CA TRP A 48 -11.09 9.14 -6.46
C TRP A 48 -12.04 9.84 -5.50
N GLN A 49 -11.56 10.94 -4.93
CA GLN A 49 -12.30 11.86 -4.07
C GLN A 49 -12.09 13.31 -4.56
N SER A 50 -13.15 14.12 -4.54
CA SER A 50 -13.12 15.45 -5.17
C SER A 50 -12.32 16.48 -4.38
N SER A 51 -12.38 16.41 -3.04
CA SER A 51 -11.67 17.29 -2.11
C SER A 51 -11.47 16.60 -0.77
N PRO A 52 -10.57 17.07 0.11
CA PRO A 52 -10.31 16.41 1.40
C PRO A 52 -11.50 16.30 2.35
N SER A 53 -12.53 17.12 2.16
CA SER A 53 -13.74 17.16 2.99
C SER A 53 -14.98 16.57 2.30
N ASP A 54 -14.83 16.01 1.11
CA ASP A 54 -15.90 15.33 0.37
C ASP A 54 -15.96 13.85 0.81
N PRO A 55 -17.08 13.38 1.39
CA PRO A 55 -17.20 11.99 1.85
C PRO A 55 -17.36 10.98 0.69
N VAL A 56 -17.57 11.45 -0.54
CA VAL A 56 -17.79 10.59 -1.70
C VAL A 56 -16.46 10.04 -2.21
N ILE A 57 -16.38 8.70 -2.28
CA ILE A 57 -15.29 7.98 -2.92
C ILE A 57 -15.86 7.22 -4.11
N THR A 58 -15.31 7.48 -5.29
CA THR A 58 -15.66 6.78 -6.52
C THR A 58 -14.50 5.89 -6.94
N MET A 59 -14.79 4.69 -7.43
CA MET A 59 -13.77 3.84 -8.03
C MET A 59 -14.29 3.35 -9.37
N ASN A 60 -13.37 3.09 -10.29
CA ASN A 60 -13.70 2.41 -11.52
C ASN A 60 -12.81 1.18 -11.68
N THR A 61 -13.46 0.02 -11.67
CA THR A 61 -12.83 -1.30 -11.71
C THR A 61 -12.81 -1.89 -13.12
N HIS A 62 -13.37 -1.19 -14.11
CA HIS A 62 -13.47 -1.66 -15.48
C HIS A 62 -12.51 -0.92 -16.42
N SER A 63 -11.92 -1.68 -17.35
CA SER A 63 -10.91 -1.21 -18.33
C SER A 63 -11.44 -0.23 -19.38
N ASN A 64 -12.76 -0.01 -19.45
CA ASN A 64 -13.40 0.93 -20.38
C ASN A 64 -13.32 2.40 -19.92
N HIS A 65 -13.11 2.65 -18.63
CA HIS A 65 -13.01 4.02 -18.07
C HIS A 65 -11.80 4.19 -17.13
N ALA A 66 -10.91 3.20 -17.02
CA ALA A 66 -9.68 3.21 -16.23
C ALA A 66 -8.53 2.67 -17.08
N TRP A 67 -7.29 2.88 -16.64
CA TRP A 67 -6.16 2.20 -17.26
C TRP A 67 -6.35 0.68 -17.10
N TRP A 68 -6.09 -0.09 -18.16
CA TRP A 68 -6.30 -1.54 -18.14
C TRP A 68 -5.64 -2.18 -16.91
N GLY A 69 -4.39 -1.82 -16.59
CA GLY A 69 -3.66 -2.35 -15.44
C GLY A 69 -4.18 -1.93 -14.06
N GLU A 70 -5.11 -0.97 -13.99
CA GLU A 70 -5.81 -0.60 -12.75
C GLU A 70 -7.20 -1.24 -12.64
N SER A 71 -7.71 -1.84 -13.72
CA SER A 71 -8.96 -2.60 -13.68
C SER A 71 -8.80 -3.93 -12.94
N ASP A 72 -9.91 -4.50 -12.47
CA ASP A 72 -9.89 -5.82 -11.81
C ASP A 72 -9.28 -6.90 -12.71
N GLU A 73 -9.58 -6.84 -14.02
CA GLU A 73 -9.02 -7.73 -15.03
C GLU A 73 -7.49 -7.57 -15.14
N GLY A 74 -7.02 -6.32 -15.24
CA GLY A 74 -5.60 -6.03 -15.37
C GLY A 74 -4.79 -6.42 -14.14
N ILE A 75 -5.34 -6.19 -12.94
CA ILE A 75 -4.75 -6.62 -11.68
C ILE A 75 -4.64 -8.15 -11.64
N SER A 76 -5.73 -8.83 -11.98
CA SER A 76 -5.81 -10.30 -11.97
C SER A 76 -4.80 -10.93 -12.94
N GLU A 77 -4.76 -10.47 -14.19
CA GLU A 77 -3.82 -10.99 -15.19
C GLU A 77 -2.37 -10.63 -14.87
N THR A 78 -2.10 -9.43 -14.35
CA THR A 78 -0.76 -9.05 -13.90
C THR A 78 -0.29 -9.93 -12.73
N THR A 79 -1.13 -10.17 -11.72
CA THR A 79 -0.82 -11.08 -10.60
C THR A 79 -0.54 -12.50 -11.09
N LYS A 80 -1.34 -13.00 -12.02
CA LYS A 80 -1.17 -14.33 -12.60
C LYS A 80 0.17 -14.47 -13.36
N LEU A 81 0.55 -13.47 -14.15
CA LEU A 81 1.83 -13.46 -14.86
C LEU A 81 3.03 -13.27 -13.93
N ALA A 82 2.89 -12.42 -12.90
CA ALA A 82 3.89 -12.27 -11.85
C ALA A 82 4.16 -13.61 -11.15
N ARG A 83 3.08 -14.30 -10.75
CA ARG A 83 3.18 -15.61 -10.08
C ARG A 83 3.84 -16.67 -10.95
N LYS A 84 3.52 -16.73 -12.24
CA LYS A 84 4.22 -17.62 -13.20
C LYS A 84 5.73 -17.35 -13.27
N SER A 85 6.13 -16.11 -13.01
CA SER A 85 7.53 -15.67 -12.96
C SER A 85 8.14 -15.79 -11.54
N ASN A 86 7.48 -16.45 -10.60
CA ASN A 86 7.87 -16.53 -9.17
C ASN A 86 7.96 -15.17 -8.47
N ILE A 87 7.19 -14.18 -8.93
CA ILE A 87 7.08 -12.85 -8.32
C ILE A 87 5.74 -12.78 -7.57
N ARG A 88 5.81 -12.40 -6.29
CA ARG A 88 4.64 -12.23 -5.40
C ARG A 88 4.02 -10.85 -5.56
N THR A 89 2.77 -10.70 -5.16
CA THR A 89 2.01 -9.45 -5.29
C THR A 89 1.64 -8.89 -3.91
N LEU A 90 1.84 -7.58 -3.76
CA LEU A 90 1.17 -6.75 -2.76
C LEU A 90 0.12 -5.90 -3.48
N LEU A 91 -1.14 -5.97 -3.09
CA LEU A 91 -2.18 -5.07 -3.62
C LEU A 91 -2.33 -3.87 -2.68
N LYS A 92 -2.18 -2.66 -3.24
CA LYS A 92 -2.13 -1.39 -2.50
C LYS A 92 -3.10 -0.37 -3.08
N PRO A 93 -4.42 -0.49 -2.83
CA PRO A 93 -5.37 0.49 -3.32
C PRO A 93 -5.10 1.87 -2.71
N HIS A 94 -5.03 2.89 -3.56
CA HIS A 94 -4.77 4.26 -3.17
C HIS A 94 -6.00 5.13 -3.35
N LEU A 95 -6.09 6.18 -2.53
CA LEU A 95 -7.05 7.25 -2.73
C LEU A 95 -6.34 8.42 -3.43
N TRP A 96 -6.87 8.84 -4.56
CA TRP A 96 -6.46 10.06 -5.25
C TRP A 96 -7.42 11.19 -4.88
N ILE A 97 -6.88 12.32 -4.46
CA ILE A 97 -7.64 13.53 -4.15
C ILE A 97 -7.23 14.64 -5.09
N ARG A 98 -8.19 15.28 -5.73
CA ARG A 98 -7.90 16.38 -6.66
C ARG A 98 -7.21 17.53 -5.92
N ASN A 99 -6.02 17.89 -6.37
CA ASN A 99 -5.22 19.01 -5.85
C ASN A 99 -4.91 18.94 -4.34
N SER A 100 -4.89 17.74 -3.75
CA SER A 100 -4.58 17.55 -2.33
C SER A 100 -3.96 16.18 -2.06
N TRP A 101 -3.31 16.05 -0.92
CA TRP A 101 -2.71 14.81 -0.43
C TRP A 101 -3.71 14.02 0.44
N PRO A 102 -3.77 12.68 0.34
CA PRO A 102 -4.68 11.86 1.15
C PRO A 102 -4.58 12.05 2.67
N GLY A 103 -3.43 12.47 3.19
CA GLY A 103 -3.28 12.73 4.62
C GLY A 103 -4.09 13.92 5.12
N GLU A 104 -4.57 14.79 4.22
CA GLU A 104 -5.40 15.95 4.55
C GLU A 104 -6.90 15.62 4.64
N VAL A 105 -7.32 14.38 4.37
CA VAL A 105 -8.73 13.95 4.48
C VAL A 105 -9.28 14.32 5.85
N LYS A 106 -10.22 15.25 5.86
CA LYS A 106 -10.81 15.81 7.07
C LYS A 106 -12.26 16.15 6.81
N MET A 107 -13.15 15.29 7.28
CA MET A 107 -14.58 15.53 7.19
C MET A 107 -15.02 16.65 8.14
N ILE A 108 -16.07 17.35 7.74
CA ILE A 108 -16.56 18.56 8.42
C ILE A 108 -17.26 18.27 9.75
N ASP A 109 -17.83 17.07 9.88
CA ASP A 109 -18.55 16.60 11.07
C ASP A 109 -18.55 15.06 11.14
N ASP A 110 -19.09 14.52 12.25
CA ASP A 110 -19.16 13.08 12.50
C ASP A 110 -19.99 12.34 11.45
N LYS A 111 -21.04 12.97 10.92
CA LYS A 111 -21.91 12.35 9.91
C LYS A 111 -21.16 12.18 8.59
N SER A 112 -20.40 13.19 8.17
CA SER A 112 -19.53 13.09 7.00
C SER A 112 -18.39 12.08 7.22
N TRP A 113 -17.88 11.92 8.45
CA TRP A 113 -16.95 10.84 8.77
C TRP A 113 -17.57 9.45 8.64
N GLU A 114 -18.79 9.26 9.15
CA GLU A 114 -19.52 8.01 8.98
C GLU A 114 -19.75 7.67 7.50
N GLU A 115 -20.15 8.67 6.70
CA GLU A 115 -20.34 8.50 5.26
C GLU A 115 -19.03 8.17 4.53
N TRP A 116 -17.95 8.90 4.85
CA TRP A 116 -16.64 8.65 4.26
C TRP A 116 -16.13 7.24 4.57
N PHE A 117 -16.21 6.79 5.83
CA PHE A 117 -15.80 5.43 6.20
C PHE A 117 -16.70 4.36 5.57
N ALA A 118 -18.00 4.62 5.39
CA ALA A 118 -18.88 3.71 4.67
C ALA A 118 -18.47 3.57 3.18
N ASN A 119 -18.08 4.66 2.53
CA ASN A 119 -17.58 4.63 1.14
C ASN A 119 -16.18 4.00 1.05
N TYR A 120 -15.29 4.32 2.00
CA TYR A 120 -13.95 3.76 2.07
C TYR A 120 -13.98 2.24 2.33
N ARG A 121 -14.91 1.75 3.15
CA ARG A 121 -15.15 0.31 3.35
C ARG A 121 -15.53 -0.39 2.06
N LYS A 122 -16.47 0.15 1.28
CA LYS A 122 -16.85 -0.44 -0.03
C LYS A 122 -15.63 -0.56 -0.95
N PHE A 123 -14.81 0.49 -0.99
CA PHE A 123 -13.57 0.53 -1.76
C PHE A 123 -12.57 -0.54 -1.33
N ILE A 124 -12.21 -0.59 -0.04
CA ILE A 124 -11.19 -1.51 0.43
C ILE A 124 -11.69 -2.96 0.46
N VAL A 125 -12.95 -3.21 0.81
CA VAL A 125 -13.52 -4.58 0.83
C VAL A 125 -13.64 -5.16 -0.58
N HIS A 126 -13.96 -4.35 -1.60
CA HIS A 126 -13.91 -4.79 -3.01
C HIS A 126 -12.52 -5.35 -3.36
N TYR A 127 -11.46 -4.58 -3.09
CA TYR A 127 -10.10 -5.03 -3.41
C TYR A 127 -9.60 -6.17 -2.51
N ALA A 128 -10.12 -6.30 -1.28
CA ALA A 128 -9.86 -7.47 -0.45
C ALA A 128 -10.44 -8.76 -1.07
N GLN A 129 -11.66 -8.70 -1.61
CA GLN A 129 -12.28 -9.82 -2.33
C GLN A 129 -11.53 -10.16 -3.62
N LEU A 130 -11.07 -9.14 -4.35
CA LEU A 130 -10.23 -9.33 -5.54
C LEU A 130 -8.88 -9.98 -5.16
N ALA A 131 -8.27 -9.55 -4.06
CA ALA A 131 -7.03 -10.11 -3.55
C ALA A 131 -7.19 -11.59 -3.15
N GLU A 132 -8.30 -11.94 -2.49
CA GLU A 132 -8.62 -13.33 -2.13
C GLU A 132 -8.78 -14.19 -3.39
N THR A 133 -9.62 -13.74 -4.34
CA THR A 133 -9.90 -14.47 -5.58
C THR A 133 -8.65 -14.73 -6.41
N ASN A 134 -7.69 -13.80 -6.37
CA ASN A 134 -6.43 -13.90 -7.10
C ASN A 134 -5.27 -14.47 -6.27
N HIS A 135 -5.51 -14.87 -5.03
CA HIS A 135 -4.50 -15.34 -4.08
C HIS A 135 -3.31 -14.37 -3.91
N ILE A 136 -3.58 -13.07 -3.85
CA ILE A 136 -2.57 -12.03 -3.62
C ILE A 136 -2.04 -12.15 -2.18
N GLU A 137 -0.72 -12.07 -2.02
CA GLU A 137 -0.03 -12.43 -0.79
C GLU A 137 -0.16 -11.38 0.33
N ILE A 138 -0.12 -10.09 -0.02
CA ILE A 138 -0.27 -8.98 0.93
C ILE A 138 -1.30 -7.98 0.42
N PHE A 139 -2.17 -7.52 1.31
CA PHE A 139 -3.12 -6.45 1.05
C PHE A 139 -2.87 -5.25 1.98
N CYS A 140 -2.65 -4.09 1.38
CA CYS A 140 -2.44 -2.84 2.10
C CYS A 140 -3.76 -2.06 2.21
N ILE A 141 -4.26 -1.91 3.43
CA ILE A 141 -5.64 -1.43 3.69
C ILE A 141 -5.77 0.09 3.65
N GLY A 142 -4.66 0.82 3.60
CA GLY A 142 -4.61 2.27 3.53
C GLY A 142 -3.18 2.79 3.35
N THR A 143 -3.06 4.00 2.84
CA THR A 143 -1.75 4.64 2.59
C THR A 143 -1.84 6.13 2.90
N GLU A 144 -1.04 6.57 3.87
CA GLU A 144 -0.84 7.98 4.24
C GLU A 144 -2.13 8.76 4.56
N LEU A 145 -3.12 8.12 5.19
CA LEU A 145 -4.37 8.76 5.60
C LEU A 145 -4.23 9.38 7.00
N SER A 146 -3.27 10.28 7.18
CA SER A 146 -2.76 10.70 8.49
C SER A 146 -3.80 11.27 9.47
N ILE A 147 -4.82 11.98 9.00
CA ILE A 147 -5.94 12.42 9.87
C ILE A 147 -6.91 11.26 10.11
N ALA A 148 -7.33 10.56 9.05
CA ALA A 148 -8.31 9.48 9.14
C ALA A 148 -7.79 8.28 9.96
N SER A 149 -6.47 8.06 10.05
CA SER A 149 -5.85 7.01 10.86
C SER A 149 -6.06 7.19 12.36
N SER A 150 -6.43 8.39 12.82
CA SER A 150 -6.83 8.63 14.22
C SER A 150 -8.18 8.02 14.60
N HIS A 151 -9.03 7.65 13.63
CA HIS A 151 -10.34 7.03 13.86
C HIS A 151 -10.20 5.51 14.11
N GLU A 152 -9.48 5.14 15.17
CA GLU A 152 -9.09 3.75 15.49
C GLU A 152 -10.25 2.75 15.39
N GLN A 153 -11.41 3.07 15.98
CA GLN A 153 -12.57 2.17 15.98
C GLN A 153 -13.03 1.84 14.55
N GLN A 154 -13.04 2.82 13.65
CA GLN A 154 -13.49 2.63 12.27
C GLN A 154 -12.53 1.73 11.50
N TRP A 155 -11.22 1.89 11.72
CA TRP A 155 -10.18 1.03 11.15
C TRP A 155 -10.25 -0.41 11.67
N ARG A 156 -10.46 -0.61 12.97
CA ARG A 156 -10.62 -1.96 13.54
C ARG A 156 -11.84 -2.67 12.97
N ILE A 157 -12.95 -1.95 12.76
CA ILE A 157 -14.13 -2.52 12.08
C ILE A 157 -13.79 -2.91 10.64
N LEU A 158 -13.13 -2.03 9.88
CA LEU A 158 -12.71 -2.34 8.50
C LEU A 158 -11.80 -3.57 8.45
N ILE A 159 -10.82 -3.68 9.35
CA ILE A 159 -9.92 -4.84 9.44
C ILE A 159 -10.73 -6.13 9.69
N GLN A 160 -11.69 -6.11 10.61
CA GLN A 160 -12.56 -7.25 10.86
C GLN A 160 -13.42 -7.64 9.64
N GLU A 161 -13.89 -6.66 8.87
CA GLU A 161 -14.62 -6.91 7.61
C GLU A 161 -13.72 -7.53 6.54
N ILE A 162 -12.51 -6.99 6.36
CA ILE A 162 -11.52 -7.53 5.42
C ILE A 162 -11.18 -8.99 5.77
N ARG A 163 -10.95 -9.30 7.05
CA ARG A 163 -10.63 -10.67 7.50
C ARG A 163 -11.74 -11.69 7.25
N LYS A 164 -12.98 -11.26 7.01
CA LYS A 164 -14.07 -12.17 6.62
C LYS A 164 -13.98 -12.60 5.16
N VAL A 165 -13.30 -11.83 4.32
CA VAL A 165 -13.25 -12.03 2.86
C VAL A 165 -11.85 -12.24 2.31
N TYR A 166 -10.80 -12.00 3.10
CA TYR A 166 -9.41 -12.14 2.70
C TYR A 166 -8.57 -12.83 3.76
N SER A 167 -7.87 -13.89 3.36
CA SER A 167 -7.10 -14.78 4.22
C SER A 167 -5.59 -14.45 4.28
N GLY A 168 -5.10 -13.61 3.35
CA GLY A 168 -3.69 -13.23 3.28
C GLY A 168 -3.26 -12.20 4.32
N LYS A 169 -2.07 -11.62 4.12
CA LYS A 169 -1.43 -10.73 5.10
C LYS A 169 -1.88 -9.28 4.94
N LEU A 170 -2.17 -8.61 6.05
CA LEU A 170 -2.60 -7.21 6.06
C LEU A 170 -1.48 -6.26 6.48
N THR A 171 -1.43 -5.11 5.83
CA THR A 171 -0.58 -4.00 6.23
C THR A 171 -1.29 -2.66 6.04
N TYR A 172 -0.71 -1.60 6.57
CA TYR A 172 -1.06 -0.21 6.32
C TYR A 172 0.24 0.56 6.04
N ALA A 173 0.25 1.45 5.06
CA ALA A 173 1.45 2.20 4.68
C ALA A 173 1.38 3.64 5.24
N ALA A 174 1.87 3.82 6.47
CA ALA A 174 1.86 5.09 7.17
C ALA A 174 2.88 6.07 6.60
N ASN A 175 2.58 7.36 6.65
CA ASN A 175 3.56 8.39 6.36
C ASN A 175 4.72 8.33 7.38
N PHE A 176 5.95 8.56 6.92
CA PHE A 176 7.15 8.55 7.77
C PHE A 176 7.15 9.67 8.83
N ASN A 177 6.37 10.74 8.65
CA ASN A 177 6.34 11.86 9.57
C ASN A 177 5.23 11.67 10.61
N GLN A 178 5.59 11.08 11.75
CA GLN A 178 4.76 10.88 12.97
C GLN A 178 3.57 9.91 12.84
N GLU A 179 2.94 9.78 11.68
CA GLU A 179 1.74 8.93 11.51
C GLU A 179 1.99 7.49 11.99
N TYR A 180 3.13 6.90 11.59
CA TYR A 180 3.47 5.51 11.96
C TYR A 180 3.56 5.29 13.48
N GLN A 181 3.95 6.31 14.24
CA GLN A 181 4.05 6.28 15.71
C GLN A 181 2.68 6.43 16.38
N ASN A 182 1.74 7.08 15.70
CA ASN A 182 0.44 7.44 16.25
C ASN A 182 -0.65 6.40 15.98
N ILE A 183 -0.48 5.53 14.98
CA ILE A 183 -1.43 4.46 14.67
C ILE A 183 -1.60 3.52 15.87
N LYS A 184 -2.84 3.32 16.29
CA LYS A 184 -3.22 2.51 17.46
C LYS A 184 -3.78 1.13 17.12
N PHE A 185 -3.81 0.76 15.84
CA PHE A 185 -4.36 -0.51 15.34
C PHE A 185 -3.32 -1.43 14.71
N TRP A 186 -2.01 -1.19 14.94
CA TRP A 186 -0.95 -2.06 14.42
C TRP A 186 -1.08 -3.51 14.88
N ASP A 187 -1.57 -3.74 16.10
CA ASP A 187 -1.82 -5.07 16.67
C ASP A 187 -2.86 -5.90 15.89
N ALA A 188 -3.67 -5.26 15.05
CA ALA A 188 -4.66 -5.92 14.20
C ALA A 188 -4.13 -6.26 12.79
N LEU A 189 -2.89 -5.88 12.47
CA LEU A 189 -2.24 -6.08 11.18
C LEU A 189 -1.08 -7.09 11.27
N ASP A 190 -0.67 -7.65 10.13
CA ASP A 190 0.47 -8.58 10.07
C ASP A 190 1.81 -7.87 9.90
N TYR A 191 1.80 -6.68 9.29
CA TYR A 191 3.00 -5.87 9.04
C TYR A 191 2.75 -4.40 9.34
N ILE A 192 3.75 -3.77 9.95
CA ILE A 192 3.88 -2.32 10.01
C ILE A 192 4.48 -1.85 8.68
N GLY A 193 3.74 -1.02 7.95
CA GLY A 193 4.21 -0.41 6.70
C GLY A 193 4.47 1.08 6.89
N ILE A 194 5.61 1.56 6.37
CA ILE A 194 6.01 2.96 6.45
C ILE A 194 6.49 3.42 5.07
N GLN A 195 5.96 4.55 4.61
CA GLN A 195 6.40 5.27 3.41
C GLN A 195 7.67 6.05 3.76
N ALA A 196 8.78 5.33 3.88
CA ALA A 196 10.02 5.72 4.55
C ALA A 196 10.87 6.75 3.76
N TYR A 197 10.30 7.91 3.43
CA TYR A 197 11.00 9.05 2.84
C TYR A 197 11.77 9.87 3.88
N PHE A 198 12.49 9.20 4.78
CA PHE A 198 13.32 9.85 5.78
C PHE A 198 14.47 10.61 5.13
N SER A 199 14.74 11.83 5.60
CA SER A 199 15.94 12.56 5.16
C SER A 199 17.20 11.89 5.68
N LEU A 200 18.14 11.59 4.79
CA LEU A 200 19.40 10.91 5.10
C LEU A 200 20.62 11.82 5.12
N ALA A 201 20.49 13.03 4.58
CA ALA A 201 21.57 14.00 4.51
C ALA A 201 21.03 15.42 4.44
N LYS A 202 21.80 16.37 4.97
CA LYS A 202 21.51 17.81 4.89
C LYS A 202 22.31 18.51 3.80
N ILE A 203 23.29 17.82 3.21
CA ILE A 203 24.24 18.36 2.24
C ILE A 203 24.05 17.70 0.88
N ASN A 204 24.54 18.37 -0.16
CA ASN A 204 24.68 17.79 -1.49
C ASN A 204 25.93 16.90 -1.51
N ASN A 205 25.82 15.70 -2.08
CA ASN A 205 26.88 14.66 -2.16
C ASN A 205 27.34 14.10 -0.79
N PRO A 206 26.43 13.54 0.03
CA PRO A 206 26.82 12.83 1.25
C PRO A 206 27.67 11.59 0.94
N THR A 207 28.49 11.16 1.89
CA THR A 207 29.23 9.90 1.73
C THR A 207 28.30 8.70 1.91
N THR A 208 28.72 7.52 1.43
CA THR A 208 27.94 6.29 1.63
C THR A 208 27.81 5.96 3.12
N GLU A 209 28.86 6.22 3.90
CA GLU A 209 28.88 6.02 5.35
C GLU A 209 27.89 6.93 6.07
N GLU A 210 27.76 8.19 5.65
CA GLU A 210 26.77 9.13 6.20
C GLU A 210 25.34 8.61 5.96
N LEU A 211 25.04 8.18 4.72
CA LEU A 211 23.73 7.63 4.36
C LEU A 211 23.40 6.37 5.17
N ILE A 212 24.35 5.45 5.33
CA ILE A 212 24.17 4.22 6.12
C ILE A 212 23.92 4.55 7.60
N SER A 213 24.72 5.47 8.16
CA SER A 213 24.59 5.89 9.56
C SER A 213 23.24 6.55 9.83
N SER A 214 22.81 7.47 8.96
CA SER A 214 21.50 8.12 9.07
C SER A 214 20.35 7.13 8.93
N TRP A 215 20.44 6.18 8.00
CA TRP A 215 19.41 5.15 7.84
C TRP A 215 19.32 4.25 9.06
N SER A 216 20.48 3.85 9.62
CA SER A 216 20.52 3.03 10.83
C SER A 216 19.87 3.73 12.02
N SER A 217 20.07 5.05 12.15
CA SER A 217 19.41 5.85 13.19
C SER A 217 17.89 5.88 13.05
N HIS A 218 17.36 5.95 11.81
CA HIS A 218 15.92 5.87 11.57
C HIS A 218 15.37 4.47 11.83
N LEU A 219 16.11 3.41 11.47
CA LEU A 219 15.71 2.03 11.76
C LEU A 219 15.55 1.75 13.26
N GLU A 220 16.42 2.32 14.11
CA GLU A 220 16.30 2.17 15.57
C GLU A 220 15.07 2.89 16.15
N SER A 221 14.48 3.84 15.42
CA SER A 221 13.32 4.62 15.85
C SER A 221 11.96 4.03 15.47
N VAL A 222 11.97 2.97 14.66
CA VAL A 222 10.80 2.24 14.15
C VAL A 222 10.62 0.95 14.94
#